data_AF-A0A6A6HA15-F1
#
_entry.id   AF-A0A6A6HA15-F1
#
_cell.length_a   1.000
_cell.length_b   1.000
_cell.length_c   1.000
_cell.angle_alpha   90.00
_cell.angle_beta   90.00
_cell.angle_gamma   90.00
#
_symmetry.space_group_name_H-M   'P 1'
#
loop_
_entity.id
_entity.type
_entity.pdbx_description
1 polymer ?
#
loop_
_entity_poly.entity_id
_entity_poly.type
_entity_poly.pdbx_seq_one_letter_code
_entity_poly.pdbx_strand_id
1 'polypeptide(L)'
;MNEQASSLPLPPELVTRIFQALPCFLDVFNFASTARRFRIIWCENAPSIYERVVRRSIPCHRHARRLLADQGGPPVDSATLSMPEILKLAHNAALVDKAISRFERDVVRYVRFPYPAEQFYGPTSNHHPPTLTQTERPRFIRSYYQLWSLKKLCAAEQESRLKAMILKRLYQLFEMSMLDQNIGCEEEEDITLRWEQRLTLQFKVNGQMDRISGHLRRCPAPRVDHYGATEGSSTFVSMWDHWQPSLFEVVCCRKPTWRCLDSELERLVLWDNSSDEDT
;
A
#
# COMPACT_ATOMS: atom_id res chain seq x y z
N MET A 1 -10.57 4.55 55.79
CA MET A 1 -9.97 5.87 55.52
C MET A 1 -9.75 5.96 54.02
N ASN A 2 -10.59 6.69 53.31
CA ASN A 2 -10.42 6.94 51.88
C ASN A 2 -9.47 8.13 51.73
N GLU A 3 -8.21 7.87 51.40
CA GLU A 3 -7.33 8.90 50.87
C GLU A 3 -7.85 9.31 49.49
N GLN A 4 -8.75 10.30 49.47
CA GLN A 4 -8.98 11.11 48.27
C GLN A 4 -7.74 11.97 48.06
N ALA A 5 -6.69 11.36 47.51
CA ALA A 5 -5.63 12.12 46.88
C ALA A 5 -6.29 12.92 45.75
N SER A 6 -6.51 14.21 46.01
CA SER A 6 -6.90 15.20 45.01
C SER A 6 -5.76 15.32 44.02
N SER A 7 -5.70 14.39 43.06
CA SER A 7 -4.76 14.46 41.96
C SER A 7 -5.12 15.69 41.14
N LEU A 8 -4.32 16.75 41.26
CA LEU A 8 -4.48 17.95 40.46
C LEU A 8 -4.62 17.55 38.98
N PRO A 9 -5.61 18.09 38.26
CA PRO A 9 -5.84 17.73 36.87
C PRO A 9 -4.62 18.09 36.03
N LEU A 10 -4.02 17.10 35.34
CA LEU A 10 -2.86 17.29 34.45
C LEU A 10 -3.11 18.45 33.47
N PRO A 11 -2.18 19.40 33.26
CA PRO A 11 -2.32 20.47 32.28
C PRO A 11 -2.66 19.94 30.86
N PRO A 12 -3.50 20.64 30.07
CA PRO A 12 -3.87 20.22 28.71
C PRO A 12 -2.67 19.95 27.80
N GLU A 13 -1.59 20.72 27.95
CA GLU A 13 -0.36 20.61 27.17
C GLU A 13 0.34 19.26 27.41
N LEU A 14 0.32 18.78 28.66
CA LEU A 14 0.86 17.45 28.99
C LEU A 14 0.00 16.34 28.40
N VAL A 15 -1.33 16.49 28.44
CA VAL A 15 -2.25 15.51 27.83
C VAL A 15 -2.06 15.46 26.31
N THR A 16 -1.93 16.60 25.64
CA THR A 16 -1.62 16.67 24.20
C THR A 16 -0.28 16.00 23.88
N ARG A 17 0.75 16.19 24.71
CA ARG A 17 2.03 15.48 24.54
C ARG A 17 1.90 13.98 24.74
N ILE A 18 1.09 13.51 25.69
CA ILE A 18 0.79 12.09 25.86
C ILE A 18 0.16 11.54 24.58
N PHE A 19 -0.89 12.20 24.07
CA PHE A 19 -1.52 11.83 22.80
C PHE A 19 -0.53 11.76 21.64
N GLN A 20 0.34 12.76 21.51
CA GLN A 20 1.39 12.80 20.47
C GLN A 20 2.45 11.71 20.65
N ALA A 21 2.64 11.18 21.86
CA ALA A 21 3.61 10.12 22.12
C ALA A 21 3.07 8.72 21.78
N LEU A 22 1.75 8.53 21.76
CA LEU A 22 1.11 7.25 21.47
C LEU A 22 1.53 6.69 20.10
N PRO A 23 1.72 5.36 19.97
CA PRO A 23 2.30 4.77 18.78
C PRO A 23 1.30 4.65 17.62
N CYS A 24 0.00 4.53 17.91
CA CYS A 24 -1.03 4.39 16.89
C CYS A 24 -2.34 5.11 17.22
N PHE A 25 -3.20 5.30 16.20
CA PHE A 25 -4.50 5.93 16.39
C PHE A 25 -5.47 5.12 17.27
N LEU A 26 -5.33 3.79 17.32
CA LEU A 26 -6.15 2.97 18.22
C LEU A 26 -5.92 3.35 19.68
N ASP A 27 -4.65 3.51 20.09
CA ASP A 27 -4.30 3.93 21.45
C ASP A 27 -4.79 5.34 21.74
N VAL A 28 -4.69 6.23 20.76
CA VAL A 28 -5.24 7.59 20.83
C VAL A 28 -6.75 7.54 21.08
N PHE A 29 -7.51 6.76 20.33
CA PHE A 29 -8.96 6.67 20.52
C PHE A 29 -9.31 6.04 21.87
N ASN A 30 -8.57 5.01 22.29
CA ASN A 30 -8.74 4.40 23.61
C ASN A 30 -8.42 5.39 24.74
N PHE A 31 -7.36 6.18 24.63
CA PHE A 31 -7.03 7.20 25.61
C PHE A 31 -8.06 8.32 25.65
N ALA A 32 -8.55 8.77 24.50
CA ALA A 32 -9.62 9.76 24.42
C ALA A 32 -10.95 9.26 25.01
N SER A 33 -11.22 7.95 25.00
CA SER A 33 -12.46 7.37 25.50
C SER A 33 -12.50 7.19 27.02
N THR A 34 -11.36 7.22 27.72
CA THR A 34 -11.32 6.99 29.16
C THR A 34 -11.92 8.13 29.99
N ALA A 35 -11.91 9.37 29.47
CA ALA A 35 -12.49 10.52 30.16
C ALA A 35 -12.96 11.61 29.19
N ARG A 36 -14.08 12.27 29.52
CA ARG A 36 -14.64 13.40 28.74
C ARG A 36 -13.61 14.50 28.49
N ARG A 37 -12.75 14.77 29.47
CA ARG A 37 -11.69 15.78 29.37
C ARG A 37 -10.67 15.45 28.28
N PHE A 38 -10.22 14.19 28.19
CA PHE A 38 -9.26 13.77 27.17
C PHE A 38 -9.87 13.81 25.78
N ARG A 39 -11.14 13.44 25.66
CA ARG A 39 -11.90 13.62 24.41
C ARG A 39 -11.94 15.07 23.95
N ILE A 40 -12.20 16.02 24.85
CA ILE A 40 -12.21 17.46 24.53
C ILE A 40 -10.83 17.91 24.06
N ILE A 41 -9.78 17.60 24.81
CA ILE A 41 -8.39 17.97 24.46
C ILE A 41 -7.99 17.40 23.11
N TRP A 42 -8.33 16.13 22.86
CA TRP A 42 -8.10 15.49 21.57
C TRP A 42 -8.81 16.23 20.43
N CYS A 43 -10.10 16.57 20.59
CA CYS A 43 -10.83 17.32 19.56
C CYS A 43 -10.24 18.70 19.29
N GLU A 44 -9.84 19.43 20.33
CA GLU A 44 -9.26 20.77 20.22
C GLU A 44 -7.85 20.77 19.61
N ASN A 45 -7.11 19.67 19.78
CA ASN A 45 -5.72 19.54 19.34
C ASN A 45 -5.52 18.52 18.21
N ALA A 46 -6.61 18.08 17.56
CA ALA A 46 -6.59 16.98 16.60
C ALA A 46 -5.56 17.15 15.48
N PRO A 47 -5.39 18.33 14.83
CA PRO A 47 -4.38 18.49 13.77
C PRO A 47 -2.96 18.22 14.27
N SER A 48 -2.58 18.78 15.41
CA SER A 48 -1.23 18.62 15.98
C SER A 48 -0.94 17.19 16.43
N ILE A 49 -1.95 16.52 17.01
CA ILE A 49 -1.79 15.12 17.41
C ILE A 49 -1.70 14.22 16.17
N TYR A 50 -2.57 14.44 15.19
CA TYR A 50 -2.57 13.71 13.93
C TYR A 50 -1.20 13.77 13.23
N GLU A 51 -0.62 14.96 13.07
CA GLU A 51 0.70 15.11 12.43
C GLU A 51 1.81 14.27 13.09
N ARG A 52 1.74 14.11 14.42
CA ARG A 52 2.73 13.34 15.20
C ARG A 52 2.48 11.85 15.18
N VAL A 53 1.23 11.40 15.15
CA VAL A 53 0.87 9.98 15.20
C VAL A 53 0.94 9.36 13.80
N VAL A 54 0.49 10.08 12.78
CA VAL A 54 0.28 9.55 11.42
C VAL A 54 1.53 8.93 10.80
N ARG A 55 2.70 9.54 11.02
CA ARG A 55 4.00 9.06 10.48
C ARG A 55 4.38 7.67 10.97
N ARG A 56 3.90 7.27 12.15
CA ARG A 56 4.17 5.95 12.76
C ARG A 56 3.05 4.96 12.53
N SER A 57 1.83 5.46 12.37
CA SER A 57 0.62 4.62 12.38
C SER A 57 0.04 4.32 11.00
N ILE A 58 0.37 5.11 9.97
CA ILE A 58 -0.16 4.92 8.61
C ILE A 58 1.02 4.95 7.62
N PRO A 59 1.64 3.78 7.37
CA PRO A 59 2.66 3.66 6.32
C PRO A 59 2.08 4.03 4.94
N CYS A 60 2.91 4.56 4.04
CA CYS A 60 2.48 5.05 2.73
C CYS A 60 1.34 6.08 2.85
N HIS A 61 1.47 7.00 3.80
CA HIS A 61 0.42 7.96 4.19
C HIS A 61 -0.21 8.69 3.00
N ARG A 62 0.62 9.11 2.04
CA ARG A 62 0.15 9.79 0.81
C ARG A 62 -0.86 8.95 0.02
N HIS A 63 -0.67 7.63 -0.03
CA HIS A 63 -1.60 6.70 -0.70
C HIS A 63 -2.89 6.50 0.11
N ALA A 64 -2.79 6.45 1.44
CA ALA A 64 -3.96 6.41 2.32
C ALA A 64 -4.80 7.70 2.20
N ARG A 65 -4.15 8.87 2.13
CA ARG A 65 -4.79 10.18 1.89
C ARG A 65 -5.51 10.24 0.55
N ARG A 66 -4.89 9.67 -0.48
CA ARG A 66 -5.48 9.56 -1.81
C ARG A 66 -6.72 8.68 -1.81
N LEU A 67 -6.67 7.51 -1.19
CA LEU A 67 -7.85 6.68 -1.00
C LEU A 67 -8.97 7.45 -0.26
N LEU A 68 -8.64 8.20 0.79
CA LEU A 68 -9.65 9.00 1.49
C LEU A 68 -10.30 10.05 0.58
N ALA A 69 -9.51 10.76 -0.24
CA ALA A 69 -10.04 11.72 -1.20
C ALA A 69 -10.98 11.04 -2.21
N ASP A 70 -10.59 9.86 -2.73
CA ASP A 70 -11.42 9.09 -3.66
C ASP A 70 -12.68 8.49 -2.97
N GLN A 71 -12.71 8.46 -1.64
CA GLN A 71 -13.90 8.10 -0.83
C GLN A 71 -14.79 9.32 -0.50
N GLY A 72 -14.53 10.49 -1.09
CA GLY A 72 -15.28 11.73 -0.85
C GLY A 72 -14.73 12.59 0.29
N GLY A 73 -13.54 12.27 0.80
CA GLY A 73 -12.82 13.11 1.77
C GLY A 73 -12.11 14.30 1.11
N PRO A 74 -11.35 15.08 1.91
CA PRO A 74 -10.65 16.25 1.41
C PRO A 74 -9.47 15.88 0.48
N PRO A 75 -9.03 16.81 -0.39
CA PRO A 75 -7.88 16.61 -1.27
C PRO A 75 -6.62 16.16 -0.52
N VAL A 76 -5.75 15.40 -1.19
CA VAL A 76 -4.54 14.79 -0.60
C VAL A 76 -3.72 15.80 0.18
N ASP A 77 -3.49 16.98 -0.40
CA ASP A 77 -2.62 18.04 0.11
C ASP A 77 -3.30 18.98 1.10
N SER A 78 -4.53 18.68 1.54
CA SER A 78 -5.20 19.42 2.62
C SER A 78 -4.37 19.35 3.90
N ALA A 79 -4.04 20.52 4.46
CA ALA A 79 -3.25 20.64 5.68
C ALA A 79 -3.99 20.15 6.93
N THR A 80 -5.33 20.23 6.93
CA THR A 80 -6.15 19.88 8.08
C THR A 80 -7.15 18.78 7.72
N LEU A 81 -7.43 17.93 8.72
CA LEU A 81 -8.46 16.90 8.64
C LEU A 81 -9.46 17.03 9.78
N SER A 82 -10.71 16.77 9.45
CA SER A 82 -11.77 16.63 10.43
C SER A 82 -11.61 15.31 11.20
N MET A 83 -12.23 15.24 12.38
CA MET A 83 -12.22 14.04 13.19
C MET A 83 -12.77 12.78 12.48
N PRO A 84 -13.91 12.85 11.76
CA PRO A 84 -14.41 11.74 10.96
C PRO A 84 -13.40 11.25 9.91
N GLU A 85 -12.64 12.16 9.29
CA GLU A 85 -11.61 11.81 8.30
C GLU A 85 -10.41 11.10 8.93
N ILE A 86 -9.96 11.54 10.11
CA ILE A 86 -8.89 10.87 10.87
C ILE A 86 -9.33 9.45 11.26
N LEU A 87 -10.57 9.30 11.75
CA LEU A 87 -11.14 7.99 12.07
C LEU A 87 -11.21 7.09 10.83
N LYS A 88 -11.64 7.64 9.69
CA LYS A 88 -11.71 6.88 8.43
C LYS A 88 -10.33 6.44 7.93
N LEU A 89 -9.31 7.31 8.03
CA LEU A 89 -7.93 6.95 7.70
C LEU A 89 -7.39 5.85 8.60
N ALA A 90 -7.57 5.98 9.91
CA ALA A 90 -7.14 4.95 10.86
C ALA A 90 -7.86 3.61 10.62
N HIS A 91 -9.15 3.65 10.31
CA HIS A 91 -9.91 2.47 9.94
C HIS A 91 -9.40 1.83 8.64
N ASN A 92 -9.14 2.64 7.59
CA ASN A 92 -8.58 2.14 6.34
C ASN A 92 -7.20 1.50 6.57
N ALA A 93 -6.34 2.09 7.40
CA ALA A 93 -5.03 1.52 7.77
C ALA A 93 -5.17 0.17 8.50
N ALA A 94 -6.08 0.08 9.47
CA ALA A 94 -6.36 -1.18 10.16
C ALA A 94 -6.85 -2.29 9.21
N LEU A 95 -7.61 -1.95 8.16
CA LEU A 95 -8.00 -2.91 7.12
C LEU A 95 -6.81 -3.38 6.28
N VAL A 96 -5.85 -2.49 5.99
CA VAL A 96 -4.61 -2.89 5.30
C VAL A 96 -3.76 -3.80 6.19
N ASP A 97 -3.62 -3.52 7.49
CA ASP A 97 -2.87 -4.39 8.41
C ASP A 97 -3.47 -5.80 8.52
N LYS A 98 -4.81 -5.90 8.49
CA LYS A 98 -5.50 -7.20 8.41
C LYS A 98 -5.21 -7.91 7.08
N ALA A 99 -5.23 -7.18 5.98
CA ALA A 99 -4.93 -7.71 4.65
C ALA A 99 -3.47 -8.19 4.53
N ILE A 100 -2.52 -7.49 5.16
CA ILE A 100 -1.12 -7.95 5.28
C ILE A 100 -1.06 -9.24 6.09
N SER A 101 -1.67 -9.28 7.27
CA SER A 101 -1.62 -10.47 8.15
C SER A 101 -2.12 -11.72 7.43
N ARG A 102 -3.17 -11.56 6.61
CA ARG A 102 -3.72 -12.63 5.78
C ARG A 102 -2.80 -12.97 4.60
N PHE A 103 -2.24 -11.98 3.91
CA PHE A 103 -1.26 -12.20 2.84
C PHE A 103 0.00 -12.93 3.34
N GLU A 104 0.52 -12.56 4.50
CA GLU A 104 1.67 -13.23 5.11
C GLU A 104 1.38 -14.69 5.43
N ARG A 105 0.19 -14.97 5.98
CA ARG A 105 -0.26 -16.32 6.28
C ARG A 105 -0.50 -17.18 5.04
N ASP A 106 -1.17 -16.62 4.03
CA ASP A 106 -1.73 -17.38 2.91
C ASP A 106 -0.80 -17.40 1.68
N VAL A 107 0.12 -16.43 1.55
CA VAL A 107 1.02 -16.28 0.39
C VAL A 107 2.48 -16.34 0.80
N VAL A 108 2.94 -15.43 1.68
CA VAL A 108 4.38 -15.25 1.98
C VAL A 108 5.02 -16.54 2.50
N ARG A 109 4.33 -17.28 3.38
CA ARG A 109 4.81 -18.57 3.93
C ARG A 109 5.13 -19.64 2.88
N TYR A 110 4.59 -19.51 1.67
CA TYR A 110 4.78 -20.48 0.59
C TYR A 110 5.73 -19.99 -0.49
N VAL A 111 6.28 -18.77 -0.36
CA VAL A 111 7.27 -18.24 -1.29
C VAL A 111 8.53 -19.08 -1.20
N ARG A 112 8.85 -19.76 -2.30
CA ARG A 112 10.09 -20.51 -2.45
C ARG A 112 11.09 -19.67 -3.21
N PHE A 113 12.36 -19.82 -2.84
CA PHE A 113 13.46 -19.23 -3.58
C PHE A 113 14.49 -20.33 -3.88
N PRO A 114 14.75 -20.63 -5.17
CA PRO A 114 15.59 -21.77 -5.55
C PRO A 114 17.10 -21.49 -5.45
N TYR A 115 17.51 -20.26 -5.12
CA TYR A 115 18.90 -19.83 -5.01
C TYR A 115 19.25 -19.38 -3.58
N PRO A 116 20.53 -19.15 -3.25
CA PRO A 116 20.90 -18.59 -1.95
C PRO A 116 20.22 -17.24 -1.75
N ALA A 117 19.27 -17.19 -0.82
CA ALA A 117 18.48 -16.00 -0.51
C ALA A 117 19.27 -14.96 0.30
N GLU A 118 20.53 -15.25 0.61
CA GLU A 118 21.38 -14.47 1.51
C GLU A 118 21.55 -13.01 1.08
N GLN A 119 21.67 -12.77 -0.23
CA GLN A 119 21.84 -11.42 -0.77
C GLN A 119 20.61 -10.52 -0.57
N PHE A 120 19.43 -11.10 -0.35
CA PHE A 120 18.18 -10.36 -0.19
C PHE A 120 17.64 -10.43 1.24
N TYR A 121 17.80 -11.58 1.90
CA TYR A 121 17.16 -11.89 3.18
C TYR A 121 18.17 -12.19 4.31
N GLY A 122 19.47 -12.03 4.06
CA GLY A 122 20.53 -12.12 5.06
C GLY A 122 21.24 -13.48 5.16
N PRO A 123 22.43 -13.53 5.80
CA PRO A 123 23.45 -14.58 5.65
C PRO A 123 23.09 -15.98 6.20
N THR A 124 21.87 -16.18 6.68
CA THR A 124 21.38 -17.49 7.17
C THR A 124 20.05 -17.89 6.54
N SER A 125 19.54 -17.07 5.63
CA SER A 125 18.22 -17.23 5.04
C SER A 125 18.34 -18.06 3.76
N ASN A 126 18.07 -19.35 3.85
CA ASN A 126 17.85 -20.20 2.68
C ASN A 126 16.44 -20.01 2.09
N HIS A 127 15.58 -19.27 2.79
CA HIS A 127 14.17 -19.07 2.46
C HIS A 127 13.76 -17.61 2.70
N HIS A 128 12.67 -17.22 2.05
CA HIS A 128 11.98 -15.97 2.35
C HIS A 128 11.52 -15.96 3.83
N PRO A 129 11.64 -14.83 4.57
CA PRO A 129 11.10 -14.73 5.92
C PRO A 129 9.57 -14.98 5.93
N PRO A 130 8.97 -15.42 7.04
CA PRO A 130 7.52 -15.70 7.10
C PRO A 130 6.63 -14.44 7.10
N THR A 131 7.24 -13.26 7.01
CA THR A 131 6.60 -11.93 6.99
C THR A 131 7.20 -11.10 5.86
N LEU A 132 6.49 -10.07 5.42
CA LEU A 132 7.02 -9.13 4.43
C LEU A 132 8.26 -8.41 4.98
N THR A 133 9.28 -8.23 4.15
CA THR A 133 10.45 -7.42 4.52
C THR A 133 10.11 -5.94 4.65
N GLN A 134 11.09 -5.15 5.10
CA GLN A 134 11.00 -3.69 5.20
C GLN A 134 10.67 -3.01 3.87
N THR A 135 11.07 -3.59 2.73
CA THR A 135 10.83 -3.07 1.37
C THR A 135 9.60 -3.69 0.71
N GLU A 136 9.29 -4.95 1.01
CA GLU A 136 8.09 -5.62 0.50
C GLU A 136 6.80 -5.09 1.14
N ARG A 137 6.82 -4.78 2.44
CA ARG A 137 5.65 -4.29 3.15
C ARG A 137 5.11 -2.97 2.58
N PRO A 138 5.92 -1.92 2.35
CA PRO A 138 5.46 -0.71 1.69
C PRO A 138 4.97 -0.94 0.25
N ARG A 139 5.60 -1.84 -0.52
CA ARG A 139 5.11 -2.23 -1.86
C ARG A 139 3.68 -2.77 -1.76
N PHE A 140 3.44 -3.70 -0.84
CA PHE A 140 2.10 -4.25 -0.59
C PHE A 140 1.11 -3.15 -0.21
N ILE A 141 1.42 -2.34 0.82
CA ILE A 141 0.52 -1.30 1.36
C ILE A 141 0.12 -0.30 0.27
N ARG A 142 1.10 0.21 -0.48
CA ARG A 142 0.89 1.15 -1.57
C ARG A 142 0.01 0.58 -2.66
N SER A 143 0.30 -0.62 -3.15
CA SER A 143 -0.46 -1.26 -4.22
C SER A 143 -1.88 -1.61 -3.78
N TYR A 144 -2.06 -2.02 -2.51
CA TYR A 144 -3.37 -2.27 -1.93
C TYR A 144 -4.21 -0.99 -1.85
N TYR A 145 -3.65 0.11 -1.34
CA TYR A 145 -4.33 1.41 -1.33
C TYR A 145 -4.68 1.90 -2.73
N GLN A 146 -3.78 1.76 -3.69
CA GLN A 146 -4.02 2.18 -5.08
C GLN A 146 -5.13 1.35 -5.73
N LEU A 147 -5.14 0.03 -5.54
CA LEU A 147 -6.20 -0.84 -6.05
C LEU A 147 -7.56 -0.47 -5.43
N TRP A 148 -7.58 -0.28 -4.12
CA TRP A 148 -8.80 0.12 -3.41
C TRP A 148 -9.31 1.50 -3.86
N SER A 149 -8.40 2.45 -4.08
CA SER A 149 -8.69 3.78 -4.64
C SER A 149 -9.33 3.66 -6.03
N LEU A 150 -8.75 2.87 -6.93
CA LEU A 150 -9.30 2.65 -8.27
C LEU A 150 -10.73 2.07 -8.23
N LYS A 151 -11.03 1.17 -7.28
CA LYS A 151 -12.39 0.64 -7.10
C LYS A 151 -13.43 1.71 -6.73
N LYS A 152 -13.02 2.85 -6.15
CA LYS A 152 -13.92 3.94 -5.74
C LYS A 152 -14.13 5.00 -6.83
N LEU A 153 -13.27 5.02 -7.84
CA LEU A 153 -13.33 5.98 -8.95
C LEU A 153 -14.32 5.54 -10.04
N CYS A 154 -14.87 6.51 -10.76
CA CYS A 154 -15.64 6.21 -11.96
C CYS A 154 -14.73 5.74 -13.12
N ALA A 155 -15.33 5.21 -14.19
CA ALA A 155 -14.56 4.61 -15.30
C ALA A 155 -13.56 5.58 -15.96
N ALA A 156 -13.93 6.85 -16.13
CA ALA A 156 -13.07 7.87 -16.75
C ALA A 156 -11.88 8.24 -15.84
N GLU A 157 -12.13 8.38 -14.54
CA GLU A 157 -11.09 8.66 -13.55
C GLU A 157 -10.12 7.49 -13.37
N GLN A 158 -10.65 6.25 -13.37
CA GLN A 158 -9.82 5.04 -13.40
C GLN A 158 -8.87 5.05 -14.61
N GLU A 159 -9.39 5.33 -15.81
CA GLU A 159 -8.57 5.36 -17.02
C GLU A 159 -7.50 6.46 -16.96
N SER A 160 -7.88 7.67 -16.54
CA SER A 160 -6.93 8.77 -16.34
C SER A 160 -5.83 8.39 -15.36
N ARG A 161 -6.19 7.75 -14.24
CA ARG A 161 -5.24 7.32 -13.22
C ARG A 161 -4.28 6.25 -13.74
N LEU A 162 -4.79 5.25 -14.45
CA LEU A 162 -3.98 4.17 -15.02
C LEU A 162 -3.01 4.71 -16.08
N LYS A 163 -3.44 5.69 -16.90
CA LYS A 163 -2.57 6.35 -17.89
C LYS A 163 -1.39 7.08 -17.27
N ALA A 164 -1.55 7.62 -16.07
CA ALA A 164 -0.50 8.32 -15.34
C ALA A 164 0.47 7.39 -14.59
N MET A 165 0.23 6.08 -14.56
CA MET A 165 1.08 5.12 -13.86
C MET A 165 2.20 4.59 -14.76
N ILE A 166 3.38 4.45 -14.18
CA ILE A 166 4.52 3.76 -14.80
C ILE A 166 4.28 2.25 -14.87
N LEU A 167 5.01 1.57 -15.75
CA LEU A 167 4.80 0.14 -16.00
C LEU A 167 5.03 -0.73 -14.75
N LYS A 168 6.07 -0.46 -13.95
CA LYS A 168 6.32 -1.13 -12.66
C LYS A 168 5.09 -1.14 -11.74
N ARG A 169 4.39 0.00 -11.62
CA ARG A 169 3.19 0.13 -10.77
C ARG A 169 2.01 -0.66 -11.30
N LEU A 170 1.89 -0.77 -12.63
CA LEU A 170 0.83 -1.54 -13.25
C LEU A 170 1.02 -3.05 -13.02
N TYR A 171 2.26 -3.57 -13.04
CA TYR A 171 2.53 -4.95 -12.63
C TYR A 171 2.11 -5.21 -11.19
N GLN A 172 2.49 -4.31 -10.28
CA GLN A 172 2.11 -4.41 -8.87
C GLN A 172 0.58 -4.40 -8.68
N LEU A 173 -0.14 -3.54 -9.40
CA LEU A 173 -1.61 -3.51 -9.36
C LEU A 173 -2.26 -4.74 -10.00
N PHE A 174 -1.70 -5.23 -11.10
CA PHE A 174 -2.19 -6.44 -11.77
C PHE A 174 -2.12 -7.63 -10.81
N GLU A 175 -0.99 -7.82 -10.14
CA GLU A 175 -0.86 -8.88 -9.15
C GLU A 175 -1.76 -8.66 -7.94
N MET A 176 -1.83 -7.44 -7.41
CA MET A 176 -2.72 -7.12 -6.29
C MET A 176 -4.20 -7.41 -6.60
N SER A 177 -4.62 -7.29 -7.87
CA SER A 177 -5.99 -7.63 -8.30
C SER A 177 -6.30 -9.14 -8.26
N MET A 178 -5.27 -9.98 -8.19
CA MET A 178 -5.40 -11.45 -8.06
C MET A 178 -5.48 -11.92 -6.60
N LEU A 179 -5.46 -11.01 -5.62
CA LEU A 179 -5.63 -11.37 -4.22
C LEU A 179 -6.98 -12.05 -3.98
N ASP A 180 -6.99 -13.20 -3.32
CA ASP A 180 -8.23 -13.90 -2.95
C ASP A 180 -8.94 -13.28 -1.72
N GLN A 181 -8.28 -12.34 -1.03
CA GLN A 181 -8.87 -11.60 0.09
C GLN A 181 -9.63 -10.36 -0.37
N ASN A 182 -10.58 -9.89 0.44
CA ASN A 182 -11.32 -8.63 0.19
C ASN A 182 -10.38 -7.42 0.11
N ILE A 183 -10.69 -6.49 -0.80
CA ILE A 183 -10.03 -5.19 -0.93
C ILE A 183 -10.90 -4.11 -0.26
N GLY A 184 -10.54 -3.76 0.97
CA GLY A 184 -11.28 -2.79 1.76
C GLY A 184 -12.58 -3.35 2.34
N CYS A 185 -13.71 -2.69 2.08
CA CYS A 185 -15.02 -3.05 2.63
C CYS A 185 -15.87 -3.93 1.68
N GLU A 186 -15.24 -4.78 0.87
CA GLU A 186 -15.95 -5.69 -0.07
C GLU A 186 -16.78 -6.77 0.62
N GLU A 187 -16.71 -6.92 1.95
CA GLU A 187 -17.51 -7.90 2.71
C GLU A 187 -19.02 -7.69 2.56
N GLU A 188 -19.43 -6.46 2.23
CA GLU A 188 -20.82 -6.08 2.04
C GLU A 188 -21.29 -6.22 0.57
N GLU A 189 -20.38 -6.53 -0.36
CA GLU A 189 -20.68 -6.65 -1.80
C GLU A 189 -21.12 -8.06 -2.18
N ASP A 190 -22.01 -8.17 -3.18
CA ASP A 190 -22.31 -9.45 -3.81
C ASP A 190 -21.04 -10.08 -4.41
N ILE A 191 -20.85 -11.38 -4.18
CA ILE A 191 -19.63 -12.11 -4.59
C ILE A 191 -19.41 -12.01 -6.11
N THR A 192 -20.48 -12.10 -6.89
CA THR A 192 -20.42 -12.04 -8.37
C THR A 192 -20.01 -10.65 -8.82
N LEU A 193 -20.69 -9.62 -8.27
CA LEU A 193 -20.38 -8.22 -8.59
C LEU A 193 -18.92 -7.86 -8.23
N ARG A 194 -18.44 -8.33 -7.07
CA ARG A 194 -17.05 -8.15 -6.63
C ARG A 194 -16.07 -8.75 -7.64
N TRP A 195 -16.32 -9.98 -8.09
CA TRP A 195 -15.47 -10.64 -9.08
C TRP A 195 -15.49 -9.94 -10.43
N GLU A 196 -16.65 -9.51 -10.92
CA GLU A 196 -16.78 -8.77 -12.17
C GLU A 196 -16.03 -7.43 -12.14
N GLN A 197 -16.12 -6.69 -11.03
CA GLN A 197 -15.38 -5.44 -10.85
C GLN A 197 -13.87 -5.66 -10.87
N ARG A 198 -13.39 -6.72 -10.19
CA ARG A 198 -11.96 -7.08 -10.17
C ARG A 198 -11.46 -7.49 -11.53
N LEU A 199 -12.18 -8.36 -12.24
CA LEU A 199 -11.83 -8.78 -13.60
C LEU A 199 -11.80 -7.57 -14.55
N THR A 200 -12.81 -6.70 -14.47
CA THR A 200 -12.87 -5.48 -15.28
C THR A 200 -11.65 -4.59 -15.02
N LEU A 201 -11.29 -4.38 -13.74
CA LEU A 201 -10.13 -3.58 -13.39
C LEU A 201 -8.81 -4.25 -13.83
N GLN A 202 -8.71 -5.57 -13.68
CA GLN A 202 -7.56 -6.34 -14.15
C GLN A 202 -7.38 -6.20 -15.66
N PHE A 203 -8.45 -6.28 -16.46
CA PHE A 203 -8.40 -6.04 -17.90
C PHE A 203 -7.95 -4.62 -18.24
N LYS A 204 -8.41 -3.61 -17.50
CA LYS A 204 -7.97 -2.21 -17.69
C LYS A 204 -6.49 -2.02 -17.38
N VAL A 205 -6.02 -2.56 -16.26
CA VAL A 205 -4.59 -2.52 -15.88
C VAL A 205 -3.76 -3.20 -16.95
N ASN A 206 -4.16 -4.41 -17.36
CA ASN A 206 -3.48 -5.19 -18.38
C ASN A 206 -3.43 -4.46 -19.74
N GLY A 207 -4.56 -3.91 -20.17
CA GLY A 207 -4.64 -3.12 -21.40
C GLY A 207 -3.74 -1.89 -21.37
N GLN A 208 -3.57 -1.25 -20.21
CA GLN A 208 -2.64 -0.13 -20.07
C GLN A 208 -1.17 -0.58 -20.10
N MET A 209 -0.84 -1.73 -19.50
CA MET A 209 0.50 -2.32 -19.60
C MET A 209 0.88 -2.59 -21.06
N ASP A 210 -0.05 -3.19 -21.82
CA ASP A 210 0.11 -3.50 -23.24
C ASP A 210 0.22 -2.22 -24.09
N ARG A 211 -0.49 -1.14 -23.75
CA ARG A 211 -0.36 0.17 -24.42
C ARG A 211 1.02 0.79 -24.22
N ILE A 212 1.53 0.82 -22.98
CA ILE A 212 2.87 1.37 -22.68
C ILE A 212 3.94 0.55 -23.40
N SER A 213 3.85 -0.78 -23.30
CA SER A 213 4.80 -1.70 -23.95
C SER A 213 4.72 -1.61 -25.47
N GLY A 214 3.52 -1.52 -26.04
CA GLY A 214 3.31 -1.37 -27.48
C GLY A 214 3.86 -0.06 -28.02
N HIS A 215 3.69 1.05 -27.28
CA HIS A 215 4.21 2.35 -27.65
C HIS A 215 5.74 2.38 -27.66
N LEU A 216 6.37 1.84 -26.61
CA LEU A 216 7.83 1.89 -26.43
C LEU A 216 8.57 0.78 -27.20
N ARG A 217 7.99 -0.40 -27.32
CA ARG A 217 8.67 -1.62 -27.80
C ARG A 217 8.01 -2.31 -28.98
N ARG A 218 6.80 -1.87 -29.36
CA ARG A 218 5.99 -2.52 -30.40
C ARG A 218 5.66 -3.99 -30.09
N CYS A 219 5.52 -4.32 -28.81
CA CYS A 219 5.10 -5.64 -28.35
C CYS A 219 4.13 -5.55 -27.16
N PRO A 220 3.37 -6.61 -26.86
CA PRO A 220 2.62 -6.73 -25.62
C PRO A 220 3.54 -6.67 -24.39
N ALA A 221 2.97 -6.32 -23.23
CA ALA A 221 3.69 -6.37 -21.97
C ALA A 221 4.09 -7.82 -21.64
N PRO A 222 5.34 -8.06 -21.22
CA PRO A 222 5.75 -9.39 -20.78
C PRO A 222 4.83 -9.92 -19.66
N ARG A 223 4.48 -11.20 -19.73
CA ARG A 223 3.74 -11.87 -18.66
C ARG A 223 4.75 -12.44 -17.66
N VAL A 224 4.69 -11.97 -16.42
CA VAL A 224 5.68 -12.26 -15.37
C VAL A 224 5.32 -13.47 -14.51
N ASP A 225 4.04 -13.83 -14.50
CA ASP A 225 3.48 -15.03 -13.88
C ASP A 225 4.15 -16.32 -14.36
N HIS A 226 4.43 -16.42 -15.67
CA HIS A 226 5.09 -17.58 -16.24
C HIS A 226 6.54 -17.76 -15.73
N TYR A 227 7.25 -16.67 -15.48
CA TYR A 227 8.60 -16.69 -14.91
C TYR A 227 8.57 -17.03 -13.42
N GLY A 228 7.56 -16.54 -12.69
CA GLY A 228 7.35 -16.90 -11.30
C GLY A 228 7.10 -18.39 -11.07
N ALA A 229 6.40 -19.06 -11.98
CA ALA A 229 6.12 -20.49 -11.89
C ALA A 229 7.41 -21.35 -11.89
N THR A 230 8.43 -20.96 -12.66
CA THR A 230 9.73 -21.65 -12.69
C THR A 230 10.55 -21.41 -11.43
N GLU A 231 10.29 -20.34 -10.69
CA GLU A 231 11.01 -19.95 -9.48
C GLU A 231 10.22 -20.28 -8.19
N GLY A 232 9.09 -20.97 -8.31
CA GLY A 232 8.32 -21.46 -7.16
C GLY A 232 7.33 -20.45 -6.56
N SER A 233 7.10 -19.32 -7.22
CA SER A 233 6.07 -18.33 -6.86
C SER A 233 5.38 -17.82 -8.13
N SER A 234 4.34 -18.51 -8.61
CA SER A 234 3.63 -18.14 -9.84
C SER A 234 2.85 -16.82 -9.75
N THR A 235 2.75 -16.22 -8.56
CA THR A 235 2.01 -14.99 -8.32
C THR A 235 2.82 -14.01 -7.45
N PHE A 236 2.45 -12.74 -7.52
CA PHE A 236 3.01 -11.65 -6.70
C PHE A 236 4.52 -11.42 -6.87
N VAL A 237 5.09 -11.78 -8.03
CA VAL A 237 6.54 -11.67 -8.26
C VAL A 237 7.02 -10.22 -8.18
N SER A 238 6.19 -9.25 -8.54
CA SER A 238 6.54 -7.83 -8.39
C SER A 238 6.59 -7.34 -6.94
N MET A 239 6.15 -8.15 -5.98
CA MET A 239 6.21 -7.84 -4.55
C MET A 239 7.53 -8.23 -3.92
N TRP A 240 8.23 -9.26 -4.40
CA TRP A 240 9.38 -9.85 -3.70
C TRP A 240 10.69 -9.12 -3.96
N ASP A 241 11.54 -8.99 -2.94
CA ASP A 241 12.84 -8.30 -3.05
C ASP A 241 13.76 -8.99 -4.05
N HIS A 242 13.86 -10.32 -3.95
CA HIS A 242 14.75 -11.11 -4.80
C HIS A 242 14.37 -11.05 -6.29
N TRP A 243 13.14 -10.66 -6.59
CA TRP A 243 12.63 -10.58 -7.94
C TRP A 243 12.71 -9.17 -8.54
N GLN A 244 12.98 -8.13 -7.75
CA GLN A 244 13.08 -6.77 -8.28
C GLN A 244 14.12 -6.60 -9.40
N PRO A 245 15.31 -7.22 -9.34
CA PRO A 245 16.26 -7.17 -10.45
C PRO A 245 15.70 -7.81 -11.73
N SER A 246 15.08 -9.00 -11.61
CA SER A 246 14.45 -9.69 -12.73
C SER A 246 13.27 -8.91 -13.31
N LEU A 247 12.41 -8.35 -12.44
CA LEU A 247 11.32 -7.45 -12.85
C LEU A 247 11.89 -6.26 -13.61
N PHE A 248 12.95 -5.62 -13.11
CA PHE A 248 13.59 -4.51 -13.81
C PHE A 248 14.07 -4.94 -15.19
N GLU A 249 14.75 -6.08 -15.33
CA GLU A 249 15.23 -6.55 -16.62
C GLU A 249 14.10 -6.87 -17.61
N VAL A 250 12.99 -7.44 -17.13
CA VAL A 250 11.79 -7.72 -17.93
C VAL A 250 11.08 -6.41 -18.31
N VAL A 251 10.88 -5.52 -17.35
CA VAL A 251 10.18 -4.24 -17.50
C VAL A 251 10.99 -3.22 -18.28
N CYS A 252 12.33 -3.28 -18.26
CA CYS A 252 13.24 -2.34 -18.94
C CYS A 252 13.98 -2.93 -20.16
N CYS A 253 13.83 -4.23 -20.45
CA CYS A 253 14.42 -4.94 -21.60
C CYS A 253 15.95 -4.91 -21.64
N ARG A 254 16.59 -5.89 -20.99
CA ARG A 254 18.01 -6.23 -21.21
C ARG A 254 18.25 -7.41 -22.17
N LYS A 255 17.23 -7.90 -22.90
CA LYS A 255 17.47 -8.95 -23.91
C LYS A 255 18.14 -8.36 -25.15
N PRO A 256 19.25 -8.96 -25.65
CA PRO A 256 20.08 -8.40 -26.73
C PRO A 256 19.37 -8.25 -28.09
N THR A 257 18.19 -8.85 -28.26
CA THR A 257 17.42 -8.79 -29.52
C THR A 257 16.44 -7.62 -29.60
N TRP A 258 16.25 -6.87 -28.52
CA TRP A 258 15.31 -5.75 -28.46
C TRP A 258 16.10 -4.45 -28.60
N ARG A 259 15.56 -3.45 -29.32
CA ARG A 259 16.20 -2.12 -29.34
C ARG A 259 16.41 -1.67 -27.90
N CYS A 260 17.65 -1.36 -27.55
CA CYS A 260 17.98 -0.75 -26.28
C CYS A 260 17.15 0.53 -26.17
N LEU A 261 16.54 0.80 -25.01
CA LEU A 261 15.87 2.08 -24.79
C LEU A 261 16.92 3.18 -24.91
N ASP A 262 16.75 4.05 -25.91
CA ASP A 262 17.75 5.04 -26.30
C ASP A 262 17.78 6.25 -25.36
N SER A 263 16.78 6.39 -24.47
CA SER A 263 16.71 7.54 -23.54
C SER A 263 16.38 7.19 -22.10
N GLU A 264 16.95 7.97 -21.18
CA GLU A 264 16.64 7.95 -19.73
C GLU A 264 15.16 8.26 -19.46
N LEU A 265 14.54 9.08 -20.29
CA LEU A 265 13.11 9.43 -20.20
C LEU A 265 12.21 8.20 -20.37
N GLU A 266 12.54 7.31 -21.31
CA GLU A 266 11.79 6.06 -21.49
C GLU A 266 11.95 5.12 -20.28
N ARG A 267 13.12 5.14 -19.63
CA ARG A 267 13.33 4.37 -18.39
C ARG A 267 12.44 4.90 -17.27
N LEU A 268 12.29 6.21 -17.11
CA LEU A 268 11.41 6.81 -16.09
C LEU A 268 9.93 6.47 -16.30
N VAL A 269 9.48 6.25 -17.53
CA VAL A 269 8.11 5.81 -17.84
C VAL A 269 7.89 4.34 -17.45
N LEU A 270 8.94 3.53 -17.46
CA LEU A 270 8.87 2.10 -17.16
C LEU A 270 9.14 1.80 -15.68
N TRP A 271 10.09 2.51 -15.09
CA TRP A 271 10.67 2.23 -13.80
C TRP A 271 11.04 3.52 -13.06
N ASP A 272 10.58 3.63 -11.82
CA ASP A 272 11.07 4.65 -10.89
C ASP A 272 12.14 4.06 -9.97
N ASN A 273 13.22 4.80 -9.78
CA ASN A 273 14.21 4.54 -8.74
C ASN A 273 13.76 5.08 -7.38
N SER A 274 12.50 5.52 -7.25
CA SER A 274 11.95 5.89 -5.94
C SER A 274 12.14 4.69 -5.02
N SER A 275 12.76 4.92 -3.87
CA SER A 275 12.98 3.83 -2.95
C SER A 275 11.60 3.29 -2.54
N ASP A 276 11.50 1.99 -2.30
CA ASP A 276 10.27 1.44 -1.75
C ASP A 276 9.98 1.99 -0.34
N GLU A 277 10.95 2.72 0.25
CA GLU A 277 10.86 3.45 1.52
C GLU A 277 10.32 4.89 1.37
N ASP A 278 10.29 5.47 0.16
CA ASP A 278 9.77 6.81 -0.08
C ASP A 278 8.22 6.81 -0.06
N THR A 279 7.61 6.77 1.13
CA THR A 279 6.36 7.48 1.53
C THR A 279 5.82 7.07 2.90
#